data_AF-A0A806FW93-F1
#
_entry.id   AF-A0A806FW93-F1
#
_cell.length_a   1.000
_cell.length_b   1.000
_cell.length_c   1.000
_cell.angle_alpha   90.00
_cell.angle_beta   90.00
_cell.angle_gamma   90.00
#
_symmetry.space_group_name_H-M   'P 1'
#
loop_
_entity.id
_entity.type
_entity.pdbx_description
1 polymer ?
#
loop_
_entity_poly.entity_id
_entity_poly.type
_entity_poly.pdbx_seq_one_letter_code
_entity_poly.pdbx_strand_id
1 'polypeptide(L)'
;MQRIAGFHVDGDEQRLAMLHLRGELSIDSNMKRLLLIRANEQLAGGRITRPRSLNAVPLIPVRIQSGSDFADWPAGQCDYWAERIGNYVLTQSTRKSMEGLDDFQTRRARILRSPSSRQFPLTRVIGELEKLTPQFLQLRQHQIVELIAQAWNINPGELGSLAEPQGQSDRTGTSAHRSRRTSKRVTVGEVVRAGLLTVGDRFVWNRPRKHEIWRITVTESGFRGEDGTEYATPTSAARAIGGSSASLNVWKRESDGRALSDIWKTYRTSM
;
A
#
# COMPACT_ATOMS: atom_id res chain seq x y z
N MET A 1 25.93 -27.97 -11.40
CA MET A 1 25.51 -26.91 -10.47
C MET A 1 24.62 -27.53 -9.41
N GLN A 2 25.11 -27.72 -8.19
CA GLN A 2 24.33 -28.28 -7.08
C GLN A 2 23.21 -27.30 -6.70
N ARG A 3 21.95 -27.72 -6.85
CA ARG A 3 20.79 -27.07 -6.23
C ARG A 3 20.95 -27.21 -4.72
N ILE A 4 21.05 -26.08 -4.01
CA ILE A 4 20.96 -26.05 -2.56
C ILE A 4 19.51 -26.42 -2.20
N ALA A 5 19.31 -27.65 -1.72
CA ALA A 5 18.00 -28.22 -1.38
C ALA A 5 17.49 -27.75 -0.01
N GLY A 6 17.29 -26.43 0.16
CA GLY A 6 16.86 -25.87 1.44
C GLY A 6 15.87 -24.72 1.41
N PHE A 7 15.59 -24.12 0.24
CA PHE A 7 14.61 -23.04 0.10
C PHE A 7 13.89 -23.16 -1.24
N HIS A 8 12.90 -24.06 -1.30
CA HIS A 8 11.94 -24.06 -2.40
C HIS A 8 10.78 -23.16 -1.97
N VAL A 9 10.68 -21.98 -2.58
CA VAL A 9 9.53 -21.08 -2.37
C VAL A 9 8.39 -21.62 -3.21
N ASP A 10 7.35 -22.15 -2.55
CA ASP A 10 6.19 -22.73 -3.21
C ASP A 10 5.34 -21.64 -3.93
N GLY A 11 4.54 -22.05 -4.91
CA GLY A 11 3.74 -21.13 -5.73
C GLY A 11 2.79 -20.25 -4.91
N ASP A 12 2.31 -20.76 -3.77
CA ASP A 12 1.46 -20.00 -2.84
C ASP A 12 2.24 -18.91 -2.09
N GLU A 13 3.48 -19.16 -1.69
CA GLU A 13 4.36 -18.17 -1.07
C GLU A 13 4.76 -17.08 -2.07
N GLN A 14 5.02 -17.46 -3.33
CA GLN A 14 5.25 -16.51 -4.41
C GLN A 14 4.01 -15.64 -4.64
N ARG A 15 2.81 -16.23 -4.66
CA ARG A 15 1.54 -15.50 -4.81
C ARG A 15 1.30 -14.53 -3.65
N LEU A 16 1.53 -14.96 -2.40
CA LEU A 16 1.42 -14.10 -1.22
C LEU A 16 2.43 -12.95 -1.28
N ALA A 17 3.69 -13.22 -1.65
CA ALA A 17 4.70 -12.19 -1.84
C ALA A 17 4.27 -11.16 -2.89
N MET A 18 3.68 -11.61 -4.01
CA MET A 18 3.17 -10.72 -5.05
C MET A 18 1.97 -9.87 -4.58
N LEU A 19 1.06 -10.45 -3.79
CA LEU A 19 -0.04 -9.71 -3.16
C LEU A 19 0.49 -8.62 -2.21
N HIS A 20 1.51 -8.93 -1.42
CA HIS A 20 2.18 -7.96 -0.57
C HIS A 20 2.87 -6.85 -1.37
N LEU A 21 3.52 -7.19 -2.49
CA LEU A 21 4.17 -6.23 -3.38
C LEU A 21 3.18 -5.26 -4.04
N ARG A 22 1.98 -5.73 -4.39
CA ARG A 22 0.89 -4.89 -4.93
C ARG A 22 0.28 -3.97 -3.86
N GLY A 23 0.30 -4.40 -2.60
CA GLY A 23 -0.24 -3.67 -1.45
C GLY A 23 0.77 -2.77 -0.73
N GLU A 24 0.46 -2.47 0.54
CA GLU A 24 1.36 -1.72 1.43
C GLU A 24 2.55 -2.59 1.83
N LEU A 25 3.75 -2.07 1.58
CA LEU A 25 4.97 -2.69 2.04
C LEU A 25 5.34 -2.10 3.40
N SER A 26 4.76 -2.65 4.46
CA SER A 26 5.25 -2.49 5.84
C SER A 26 6.62 -3.18 6.06
N ILE A 27 7.39 -3.40 4.99
CA ILE A 27 8.69 -4.05 5.01
C ILE A 27 9.80 -3.02 5.27
N ASP A 28 10.90 -3.50 5.83
CA ASP A 28 12.07 -2.71 6.15
C ASP A 28 12.65 -1.95 4.92
N SER A 29 13.44 -0.92 5.20
CA SER A 29 14.02 -0.09 4.14
C SER A 29 15.04 -0.83 3.28
N ASN A 30 15.64 -1.90 3.81
CA ASN A 30 16.60 -2.72 3.07
C ASN A 30 15.90 -3.58 2.01
N MET A 31 14.73 -4.13 2.32
CA MET A 31 13.94 -4.89 1.36
C MET A 31 13.45 -3.98 0.24
N LYS A 32 12.89 -2.80 0.56
CA LYS A 32 12.49 -1.82 -0.48
C LYS A 32 13.66 -1.50 -1.42
N ARG A 33 14.87 -1.33 -0.86
CA ARG A 33 16.09 -1.15 -1.65
C ARG A 33 16.41 -2.38 -2.50
N LEU A 34 16.38 -3.58 -1.93
CA LEU A 34 16.68 -4.83 -2.65
C LEU A 34 15.71 -5.03 -3.82
N LEU A 35 14.40 -4.87 -3.59
CA LEU A 35 13.35 -4.99 -4.60
C LEU A 35 13.56 -4.00 -5.75
N LEU A 36 13.85 -2.74 -5.43
CA LEU A 36 14.14 -1.74 -6.46
C LEU A 36 15.43 -2.04 -7.22
N ILE A 37 16.46 -2.61 -6.58
CA ILE A 37 17.68 -3.05 -7.28
C ILE A 37 17.30 -4.11 -8.31
N ARG A 38 16.54 -5.14 -7.91
CA ARG A 38 16.10 -6.21 -8.81
C ARG A 38 15.26 -5.67 -9.96
N ALA A 39 14.31 -4.78 -9.67
CA ALA A 39 13.48 -4.16 -10.70
C ALA A 39 14.32 -3.35 -11.71
N ASN A 40 15.30 -2.58 -11.24
CA ASN A 40 16.18 -1.80 -12.12
C ASN A 40 17.12 -2.68 -12.95
N GLU A 41 17.70 -3.73 -12.35
CA GLU A 41 18.55 -4.69 -13.08
C GLU A 41 17.76 -5.44 -14.16
N GLN A 42 16.53 -5.86 -13.83
CA GLN A 42 15.63 -6.49 -14.79
C GLN A 42 15.31 -5.54 -15.96
N LEU A 43 14.96 -4.29 -15.64
CA LEU A 43 14.65 -3.29 -16.67
C LEU A 43 15.87 -2.91 -17.52
N ALA A 44 17.08 -2.93 -16.94
CA ALA A 44 18.33 -2.69 -17.66
C ALA A 44 18.81 -3.91 -18.47
N GLY A 45 18.18 -5.09 -18.30
CA GLY A 45 18.61 -6.34 -18.92
C GLY A 45 19.90 -6.92 -18.34
N GLY A 46 20.32 -6.47 -17.15
CA GLY A 46 21.60 -6.89 -16.56
C GLY A 46 21.93 -6.18 -15.25
N ARG A 47 23.06 -6.59 -14.65
CA ARG A 47 23.54 -5.99 -13.40
C ARG A 47 23.98 -4.55 -13.62
N ILE A 48 23.56 -3.67 -12.73
CA ILE A 48 23.98 -2.27 -12.72
C ILE A 48 25.08 -2.11 -11.67
N THR A 49 26.16 -1.40 -11.99
CA THR A 49 27.22 -1.08 -11.04
C THR A 49 26.66 -0.26 -9.89
N ARG A 50 26.76 -0.80 -8.66
CA ARG A 50 26.18 -0.19 -7.47
C ARG A 50 27.17 0.78 -6.84
N PRO A 51 26.80 2.05 -6.58
CA PRO A 51 27.62 2.94 -5.80
C PRO A 51 27.71 2.47 -4.34
N ARG A 52 28.78 2.89 -3.65
CA ARG A 52 29.01 2.54 -2.24
C ARG A 52 27.88 2.97 -1.30
N SER A 53 27.30 4.14 -1.56
CA SER A 53 26.09 4.63 -0.89
C SER A 53 24.91 4.53 -1.86
N LEU A 54 23.93 3.69 -1.52
CA LEU A 54 22.71 3.49 -2.27
C LEU A 54 21.53 3.34 -1.31
N ASN A 55 20.54 4.20 -1.46
CA ASN A 55 19.38 4.30 -0.60
C ASN A 55 18.09 4.20 -1.43
N ALA A 56 17.05 3.63 -0.82
CA ALA A 56 15.68 3.76 -1.31
C ALA A 56 15.01 4.93 -0.58
N VAL A 57 14.57 5.94 -1.34
CA VAL A 57 13.89 7.12 -0.79
C VAL A 57 12.52 7.32 -1.44
N PRO A 58 11.52 7.82 -0.70
CA PRO A 58 10.21 8.10 -1.27
C PRO A 58 10.23 9.36 -2.14
N LEU A 59 9.38 9.40 -3.17
CA LEU A 59 9.14 10.55 -4.04
C LEU A 59 8.23 11.56 -3.36
N ILE A 60 7.15 11.09 -2.71
CA ILE A 60 6.27 11.90 -1.87
C ILE A 60 6.99 12.19 -0.54
N PRO A 61 7.01 13.45 -0.06
CA PRO A 61 7.58 13.82 1.23
C PRO A 61 6.72 13.28 2.39
N VAL A 62 7.35 13.10 3.55
CA VAL A 62 6.65 12.65 4.76
C VAL A 62 5.72 13.74 5.32
N ARG A 63 6.09 15.01 5.12
CA ARG A 63 5.30 16.18 5.51
C ARG A 63 4.86 16.88 4.24
N ILE A 64 3.57 17.18 4.16
CA ILE A 64 2.97 17.90 3.04
C ILE A 64 2.64 19.29 3.56
N GLN A 65 3.26 20.31 2.96
CA GLN A 65 2.96 21.70 3.29
C GLN A 65 1.74 22.18 2.51
N SER A 66 0.96 23.07 3.13
CA SER A 66 -0.13 23.79 2.49
C SER A 66 0.42 24.60 1.30
N GLY A 67 -0.02 24.30 0.08
CA GLY A 67 0.45 24.94 -1.16
C GLY A 67 1.49 24.14 -1.96
N SER A 68 1.86 22.92 -1.53
CA SER A 68 2.63 21.99 -2.37
C SER A 68 1.76 21.32 -3.44
N ASP A 69 2.35 20.85 -4.54
CA ASP A 69 1.65 20.06 -5.57
C ASP A 69 0.92 18.82 -5.00
N PHE A 70 1.40 18.31 -3.86
CA PHE A 70 0.79 17.17 -3.15
C PHE A 70 -0.45 17.54 -2.33
N ALA A 71 -0.59 18.81 -1.93
CA ALA A 71 -1.76 19.29 -1.18
C ALA A 71 -3.03 19.28 -2.06
N ASP A 72 -2.87 19.41 -3.38
CA ASP A 72 -3.97 19.38 -4.35
C ASP A 72 -4.47 17.94 -4.63
N TRP A 73 -3.79 16.92 -4.12
CA TRP A 73 -4.20 15.54 -4.33
C TRP A 73 -5.47 15.21 -3.54
N PRO A 74 -6.32 14.29 -4.05
CA PRO A 74 -7.48 13.82 -3.30
C PRO A 74 -7.07 13.28 -1.92
N ALA A 75 -7.91 13.57 -0.92
CA ALA A 75 -7.67 13.18 0.46
C ALA A 75 -7.31 11.69 0.60
N GLY A 76 -6.23 11.38 1.30
CA GLY A 76 -5.73 10.03 1.55
C GLY A 76 -4.88 9.42 0.42
N GLN A 77 -4.71 10.08 -0.73
CA GLN A 77 -3.84 9.57 -1.81
C GLN A 77 -2.36 9.54 -1.41
N CYS A 78 -1.87 10.56 -0.73
CA CYS A 78 -0.49 10.58 -0.28
C CYS A 78 -0.21 9.48 0.75
N ASP A 79 -1.15 9.26 1.69
CA ASP A 79 -1.08 8.16 2.66
C ASP A 79 -1.11 6.81 1.96
N TYR A 80 -2.00 6.64 0.98
CA TYR A 80 -2.08 5.43 0.16
C TYR A 80 -0.74 5.12 -0.52
N TRP A 81 -0.05 6.11 -1.08
CA TRP A 81 1.22 5.88 -1.75
C TRP A 81 2.44 5.81 -0.83
N ALA A 82 2.35 6.28 0.42
CA ALA A 82 3.49 6.45 1.32
C ALA A 82 4.36 5.20 1.50
N GLU A 83 3.72 4.02 1.63
CA GLU A 83 4.40 2.75 1.90
C GLU A 83 4.43 1.79 0.69
N ARG A 84 3.97 2.24 -0.49
CA ARG A 84 3.95 1.43 -1.72
C ARG A 84 5.24 1.58 -2.52
N ILE A 85 5.72 0.51 -3.16
CA ILE A 85 7.03 0.51 -3.84
C ILE A 85 7.11 1.51 -5.01
N GLY A 86 5.98 1.79 -5.66
CA GLY A 86 5.85 2.80 -6.70
C GLY A 86 6.31 4.19 -6.26
N ASN A 87 6.15 4.51 -4.97
CA ASN A 87 6.61 5.78 -4.41
C ASN A 87 8.13 5.81 -4.17
N TYR A 88 8.88 4.72 -4.32
CA TYR A 88 10.31 4.71 -3.99
C TYR A 88 11.22 4.71 -5.23
N VAL A 89 12.41 5.28 -5.07
CA VAL A 89 13.49 5.34 -6.06
C VAL A 89 14.84 5.02 -5.44
N LEU A 90 15.77 4.54 -6.26
CA LEU A 90 17.17 4.35 -5.87
C LEU A 90 17.98 5.62 -6.10
N THR A 91 18.72 6.06 -5.10
CA THR A 91 19.58 7.24 -5.18
C THR A 91 20.75 7.17 -4.20
N GLN A 92 21.81 7.91 -4.48
CA GLN A 92 22.89 8.14 -3.52
C GLN A 92 22.53 9.17 -2.44
N SER A 93 21.47 9.95 -2.63
CA SER A 93 20.97 10.87 -1.61
C SER A 93 20.54 10.10 -0.36
N THR A 94 20.91 10.61 0.81
CA THR A 94 20.53 10.00 2.09
C THR A 94 19.13 10.43 2.48
N ARG A 95 18.42 9.60 3.27
CA ARG A 95 17.09 9.95 3.81
C ARG A 95 17.10 11.30 4.53
N LYS A 96 18.10 11.53 5.38
CA LYS A 96 18.30 12.81 6.09
C LYS A 96 18.39 14.00 5.13
N SER A 97 19.06 13.84 4.00
CA SER A 97 19.16 14.92 3.00
C SER A 97 17.90 15.15 2.18
N MET A 98 16.89 14.28 2.33
CA MET A 98 15.57 14.42 1.72
C MET A 98 14.54 14.98 2.70
N GLU A 99 14.89 15.16 3.98
CA GLU A 99 14.04 15.77 5.00
C GLU A 99 13.93 17.28 4.72
N GLY A 100 12.72 17.84 4.83
CA GLY A 100 12.44 19.25 4.55
C GLY A 100 12.34 19.61 3.06
N LEU A 101 12.50 18.65 2.16
CA LEU A 101 12.20 18.83 0.73
C LEU A 101 10.75 18.43 0.49
N ASP A 102 9.84 19.40 0.59
CA ASP A 102 8.39 19.16 0.63
C ASP A 102 7.70 19.29 -0.74
N ASP A 103 8.47 19.59 -1.79
CA ASP A 103 8.01 19.73 -3.17
C ASP A 103 8.63 18.68 -4.10
N PHE A 104 7.89 18.23 -5.12
CA PHE A 104 8.34 17.22 -6.06
C PHE A 104 9.56 17.68 -6.87
N GLN A 105 9.57 18.92 -7.38
CA GLN A 105 10.68 19.42 -8.22
C GLN A 105 11.99 19.41 -7.46
N THR A 106 11.95 19.90 -6.23
CA THR A 106 13.12 20.01 -5.37
C THR A 106 13.65 18.62 -5.00
N ARG A 107 12.75 17.68 -4.68
CA ARG A 107 13.11 16.26 -4.42
C ARG A 107 13.69 15.59 -5.67
N ARG A 108 13.06 15.77 -6.83
CA ARG A 108 13.51 15.26 -8.13
C ARG A 108 14.92 15.73 -8.45
N ALA A 109 15.18 17.04 -8.36
CA ALA A 109 16.50 17.61 -8.57
C ALA A 109 17.54 17.01 -7.59
N ARG A 110 17.17 16.86 -6.31
CA ARG A 110 18.04 16.24 -5.30
C ARG A 110 18.36 14.78 -5.58
N ILE A 111 17.37 14.00 -6.04
CA ILE A 111 17.52 12.58 -6.37
C ILE A 111 18.46 12.40 -7.57
N LEU A 112 18.29 13.22 -8.60
CA LEU A 112 18.97 13.11 -9.89
C LEU A 112 20.32 13.83 -9.96
N ARG A 113 20.67 14.59 -8.91
CA ARG A 113 21.93 15.33 -8.82
C ARG A 113 23.17 14.46 -9.08
N SER A 114 23.18 13.21 -8.61
CA SER A 114 24.31 12.32 -8.85
C SER A 114 24.20 11.59 -10.21
N PRO A 115 25.29 11.52 -11.01
CA PRO A 115 25.38 10.62 -12.17
C PRO A 115 25.06 9.17 -11.83
N SER A 116 25.51 8.65 -10.68
CA SER A 116 25.27 7.25 -10.29
C SER A 116 23.79 6.97 -10.00
N SER A 117 23.03 7.96 -9.51
CA SER A 117 21.58 7.81 -9.34
C SER A 117 20.85 7.71 -10.69
N ARG A 118 21.37 8.38 -11.73
CA ARG A 118 20.79 8.39 -13.08
C ARG A 118 21.04 7.11 -13.88
N GLN A 119 21.95 6.24 -13.41
CA GLN A 119 22.20 4.92 -14.02
C GLN A 119 21.04 3.94 -13.81
N PHE A 120 20.20 4.17 -12.79
CA PHE A 120 19.03 3.34 -12.51
C PHE A 120 17.85 3.78 -13.40
N PRO A 121 17.36 2.95 -14.34
CA PRO A 121 16.35 3.38 -15.30
C PRO A 121 15.06 3.87 -14.63
N LEU A 122 14.59 3.19 -13.59
CA LEU A 122 13.40 3.60 -12.83
C LEU A 122 13.61 4.91 -12.06
N THR A 123 14.85 5.27 -11.73
CA THR A 123 15.15 6.59 -11.15
C THR A 123 15.24 7.63 -12.26
N ARG A 124 15.87 7.34 -13.39
CA ARG A 124 16.08 8.27 -14.51
C ARG A 124 14.76 8.84 -15.05
N VAL A 125 13.75 7.98 -15.23
CA VAL A 125 12.42 8.35 -15.79
C VAL A 125 11.75 9.49 -15.01
N ILE A 126 11.98 9.62 -13.70
CA ILE A 126 11.35 10.71 -12.93
C ILE A 126 11.85 12.09 -13.37
N GLY A 127 13.01 12.18 -14.02
CA GLY A 127 13.58 13.42 -14.54
C GLY A 127 12.79 14.01 -15.71
N GLU A 128 12.00 13.19 -16.39
CA GLU A 128 11.15 13.59 -17.52
C GLU A 128 9.78 14.10 -17.05
N LEU A 129 9.43 13.89 -15.77
CA LEU A 129 8.14 14.25 -15.22
C LEU A 129 8.09 15.70 -14.79
N GLU A 130 7.18 16.48 -15.36
CA GLU A 130 6.90 17.84 -14.89
C GLU A 130 6.21 17.82 -13.52
N LYS A 131 5.28 16.90 -13.27
CA LYS A 131 4.61 16.74 -11.97
C LYS A 131 4.47 15.26 -11.61
N LEU A 132 4.49 14.96 -10.32
CA LEU A 132 4.12 13.64 -9.83
C LEU A 132 2.61 13.55 -9.72
N THR A 133 2.02 12.45 -10.17
CA THR A 133 0.57 12.21 -10.09
C THR A 133 0.27 10.82 -9.52
N PRO A 134 -0.90 10.61 -8.90
CA PRO A 134 -1.33 9.28 -8.46
C PRO A 134 -1.36 8.26 -9.60
N GLN A 135 -1.75 8.68 -10.81
CA GLN A 135 -1.81 7.83 -12.00
C GLN A 135 -0.41 7.34 -12.40
N PHE A 136 0.59 8.22 -12.37
CA PHE A 136 1.97 7.82 -12.61
C PHE A 136 2.46 6.81 -11.58
N LEU A 137 2.15 7.02 -10.29
CA LEU A 137 2.52 6.07 -9.23
C LEU A 137 1.84 4.71 -9.39
N GLN A 138 0.59 4.66 -9.88
CA GLN A 138 -0.10 3.42 -10.20
C GLN A 138 0.58 2.64 -11.31
N LEU A 139 0.87 3.29 -12.44
CA LEU A 139 1.58 2.66 -13.57
C LEU A 139 2.97 2.18 -13.13
N ARG A 140 3.68 3.00 -12.38
CA ARG A 140 4.99 2.69 -11.84
C ARG A 140 4.96 1.52 -10.85
N GLN A 141 3.98 1.48 -9.97
CA GLN A 141 3.76 0.37 -9.03
C GLN A 141 3.59 -0.94 -9.81
N HIS A 142 2.71 -0.94 -10.80
CA HIS A 142 2.48 -2.11 -11.66
C HIS A 142 3.76 -2.57 -12.36
N GLN A 143 4.45 -1.65 -13.03
CA GLN A 143 5.70 -1.93 -13.73
C GLN A 143 6.79 -2.51 -12.80
N ILE A 144 6.97 -1.94 -11.60
CA ILE A 144 7.96 -2.43 -10.64
C ILE A 144 7.62 -3.85 -10.17
N VAL A 145 6.34 -4.11 -9.89
CA VAL A 145 5.86 -5.43 -9.48
C VAL A 145 6.09 -6.46 -10.58
N GLU A 146 5.81 -6.13 -11.84
CA GLU A 146 6.09 -7.01 -12.98
C GLU A 146 7.58 -7.29 -13.15
N LEU A 147 8.43 -6.26 -13.05
CA LEU A 147 9.88 -6.42 -13.15
C LEU A 147 10.44 -7.31 -12.03
N ILE A 148 9.89 -7.22 -10.82
CA ILE A 148 10.27 -8.10 -9.71
C ILE A 148 9.82 -9.55 -9.99
N ALA A 149 8.59 -9.74 -10.47
CA ALA A 149 8.08 -11.06 -10.83
C ALA A 149 8.96 -11.73 -11.90
N GLN A 150 9.32 -10.98 -12.95
CA GLN A 150 10.22 -11.45 -14.00
C GLN A 150 11.61 -11.79 -13.45
N ALA A 151 12.18 -10.93 -12.60
CA ALA A 151 13.49 -11.17 -11.99
C ALA A 151 13.52 -12.43 -11.10
N TRP A 152 12.35 -12.82 -10.56
CA TRP A 152 12.18 -14.02 -9.74
C TRP A 152 11.65 -15.22 -10.52
N ASN A 153 11.44 -15.10 -11.84
CA ASN A 153 10.84 -16.12 -12.69
C ASN A 153 9.47 -16.60 -12.20
N ILE A 154 8.65 -15.70 -11.64
CA ILE A 154 7.28 -16.00 -11.22
C ILE A 154 6.40 -15.99 -12.46
N ASN A 155 5.75 -17.13 -12.77
CA ASN A 155 4.90 -17.27 -13.94
C ASN A 155 3.64 -16.38 -13.81
N PRO A 156 3.36 -15.48 -14.77
CA PRO A 156 2.13 -14.69 -14.80
C PRO A 156 0.86 -15.57 -14.88
N GLY A 157 0.96 -16.76 -15.48
CA GLY A 157 -0.14 -17.73 -15.57
C GLY A 157 -0.54 -18.34 -14.22
N GLU A 158 0.37 -18.48 -13.27
CA GLU A 158 0.09 -18.94 -11.90
C GLU A 158 -0.49 -17.83 -11.00
N LEU A 159 -0.37 -16.58 -11.45
CA LEU A 159 -1.01 -15.38 -10.89
C LEU A 159 -2.40 -15.11 -11.51
N GLY A 160 -2.82 -15.92 -12.51
CA GLY A 160 -3.97 -15.72 -13.40
C GLY A 160 -5.37 -15.78 -12.78
N SER A 161 -5.53 -15.61 -11.47
CA SER A 161 -6.86 -15.52 -10.83
C SER A 161 -6.99 -14.38 -9.83
N LEU A 162 -6.11 -13.38 -9.92
CA LEU A 162 -6.19 -12.15 -9.15
C LEU A 162 -6.16 -10.97 -10.11
N ALA A 163 -7.25 -10.85 -10.89
CA ALA A 163 -7.58 -9.63 -11.58
C ALA A 163 -7.57 -8.49 -10.54
N GLU A 164 -6.68 -7.52 -10.71
CA GLU A 164 -6.97 -6.19 -10.18
C GLU A 164 -8.27 -5.74 -10.85
N PRO A 165 -9.24 -5.15 -10.10
CA PRO A 165 -10.46 -4.63 -10.68
C PRO A 165 -10.12 -3.35 -11.47
N GLN A 166 -9.48 -3.52 -12.63
CA GLN A 166 -9.43 -2.51 -13.65
C GLN A 166 -10.70 -2.64 -14.47
N GLY A 167 -11.55 -1.62 -14.33
CA GLY A 167 -12.71 -1.43 -15.17
C GLY A 167 -12.31 -1.50 -16.63
N GLN A 168 -12.83 -2.50 -17.33
CA GLN A 168 -12.67 -2.64 -18.76
C GLN A 168 -13.84 -1.89 -19.39
N SER A 169 -13.59 -0.61 -19.72
CA SER A 169 -14.40 0.15 -20.65
C SER A 169 -14.08 -0.27 -22.09
N ASP A 170 -15.15 -0.37 -22.88
CA ASP A 170 -15.24 -0.39 -24.34
C ASP A 170 -15.03 -1.73 -25.07
N ARG A 171 -16.14 -2.35 -25.53
CA ARG A 171 -16.81 -1.95 -26.80
C ARG A 171 -18.17 -2.65 -27.03
N THR A 172 -19.16 -1.79 -27.33
CA THR A 172 -20.30 -1.93 -28.26
C THR A 172 -21.36 -3.02 -28.04
N GLY A 173 -22.57 -2.59 -27.70
CA GLY A 173 -23.79 -3.40 -27.79
C GLY A 173 -24.95 -2.81 -27.00
N THR A 174 -25.63 -1.85 -27.61
CA THR A 174 -26.94 -1.27 -27.30
C THR A 174 -27.87 -2.11 -26.39
N SER A 175 -28.40 -1.47 -25.34
CA SER A 175 -29.80 -1.52 -24.86
C SER A 175 -29.98 -1.76 -23.34
N ALA A 176 -30.63 -0.77 -22.72
CA ALA A 176 -31.48 -0.83 -21.53
C ALA A 176 -30.92 -1.47 -20.24
N HIS A 177 -30.29 -0.63 -19.41
CA HIS A 177 -29.83 -0.98 -18.07
C HIS A 177 -31.02 -1.15 -17.09
N ARG A 178 -31.54 -2.37 -16.96
CA ARG A 178 -32.33 -2.78 -15.79
C ARG A 178 -31.34 -2.99 -14.63
N SER A 179 -31.44 -2.14 -13.61
CA SER A 179 -30.64 -2.18 -12.37
C SER A 179 -30.68 -3.58 -11.73
N ARG A 180 -29.53 -4.28 -11.73
CA ARG A 180 -29.31 -5.50 -10.96
C ARG A 180 -28.42 -5.15 -9.76
N ARG A 181 -29.04 -5.19 -8.57
CA ARG A 181 -28.41 -5.07 -7.24
C ARG A 181 -27.09 -5.83 -7.17
N THR A 182 -25.98 -5.12 -7.10
CA THR A 182 -24.68 -5.66 -6.67
C THR A 182 -24.32 -5.04 -5.31
N SER A 183 -23.90 -5.92 -4.40
CA SER A 183 -23.21 -5.62 -3.13
C SER A 183 -24.05 -5.07 -1.97
N LYS A 184 -24.78 -5.93 -1.24
CA LYS A 184 -25.20 -5.62 0.14
C LYS A 184 -23.95 -5.37 0.98
N ARG A 185 -23.81 -4.16 1.54
CA ARG A 185 -22.74 -3.83 2.49
C ARG A 185 -23.00 -4.59 3.79
N VAL A 186 -22.04 -5.44 4.20
CA VAL A 186 -22.07 -6.13 5.51
C VAL A 186 -22.05 -5.09 6.62
N THR A 187 -23.06 -5.12 7.49
CA THR A 187 -23.20 -4.21 8.63
C THR A 187 -22.63 -4.82 9.91
N VAL A 188 -22.21 -3.97 10.86
CA VAL A 188 -21.67 -4.43 12.16
C VAL A 188 -22.68 -5.30 12.90
N GLY A 189 -23.97 -4.92 12.88
CA GLY A 189 -25.04 -5.69 13.51
C GLY A 189 -25.30 -7.07 12.88
N GLU A 190 -24.91 -7.30 11.61
CA GLU A 190 -24.94 -8.65 11.01
C GLU A 190 -23.79 -9.51 11.54
N VAL A 191 -22.60 -8.93 11.73
CA VAL A 191 -21.43 -9.62 12.29
C VAL A 191 -21.61 -9.94 13.78
N VAL A 192 -22.28 -9.05 14.54
CA VAL A 192 -22.66 -9.29 15.94
C VAL A 192 -23.71 -10.40 16.05
N ARG A 193 -24.76 -10.38 15.20
CA ARG A 193 -25.76 -11.47 15.16
C ARG A 193 -25.17 -12.83 14.78
N ALA A 194 -24.10 -12.83 13.99
CA ALA A 194 -23.37 -14.05 13.63
C ALA A 194 -22.42 -14.55 14.73
N GLY A 195 -22.34 -13.86 15.88
CA GLY A 195 -21.52 -14.27 17.02
C GLY A 195 -20.01 -14.08 16.84
N LEU A 196 -19.58 -13.44 15.73
CA LEU A 196 -18.17 -13.15 15.47
C LEU A 196 -17.66 -11.92 16.22
N LEU A 197 -18.57 -11.04 16.64
CA LEU A 197 -18.31 -9.90 17.52
C LEU A 197 -19.30 -9.94 18.69
N THR A 198 -18.79 -9.73 19.90
CA THR A 198 -19.61 -9.62 21.10
C THR A 198 -19.79 -8.16 21.48
N VAL A 199 -21.00 -7.77 21.88
CA VAL A 199 -21.27 -6.43 22.41
C VAL A 199 -20.42 -6.24 23.67
N GLY A 200 -19.62 -5.16 23.71
CA GLY A 200 -18.63 -4.93 24.76
C GLY A 200 -17.19 -5.32 24.40
N ASP A 201 -16.95 -5.95 23.24
CA ASP A 201 -15.60 -6.23 22.78
C ASP A 201 -14.79 -4.95 22.58
N ARG A 202 -13.56 -4.95 23.10
CA ARG A 202 -12.65 -3.80 23.02
C ARG A 202 -11.62 -4.02 21.92
N PHE A 203 -11.45 -3.01 21.08
CA PHE A 203 -10.43 -2.96 20.04
C PHE A 203 -9.50 -1.80 20.29
N VAL A 204 -8.20 -2.07 20.15
CA VAL A 204 -7.12 -1.12 20.36
C VAL A 204 -6.47 -0.82 19.03
N TRP A 205 -6.33 0.46 18.74
CA TRP A 205 -5.47 0.97 17.69
C TRP A 205 -4.26 1.63 18.33
N ASN A 206 -3.13 0.93 18.28
CA ASN A 206 -1.84 1.50 18.66
C ASN A 206 -1.27 2.28 17.47
N ARG A 207 -0.95 3.56 17.68
CA ARG A 207 -0.19 4.39 16.73
C ARG A 207 1.21 4.64 17.28
N PRO A 208 2.17 3.73 17.04
CA PRO A 208 3.53 3.85 17.57
C PRO A 208 4.24 5.12 17.10
N ARG A 209 3.89 5.62 15.92
CA ARG A 209 4.48 6.84 15.33
C ARG A 209 3.99 8.15 15.98
N LYS A 210 2.84 8.15 16.67
CA LYS A 210 2.27 9.31 17.39
C LYS A 210 2.24 9.12 18.92
N HIS A 211 2.66 7.96 19.44
CA HIS A 211 2.51 7.56 20.84
C HIS A 211 1.07 7.61 21.37
N GLU A 212 0.09 7.43 20.49
CA GLU A 212 -1.33 7.44 20.84
C GLU A 212 -1.89 6.01 20.82
N ILE A 213 -2.65 5.66 21.85
CA ILE A 213 -3.40 4.41 21.94
C ILE A 213 -4.87 4.77 21.98
N TRP A 214 -5.61 4.36 20.96
CA TRP A 214 -7.03 4.61 20.86
C TRP A 214 -7.82 3.34 21.08
N ARG A 215 -8.91 3.42 21.83
CA ARG A 215 -9.78 2.28 22.14
C ARG A 215 -11.20 2.53 21.64
N ILE A 216 -11.79 1.50 21.05
CA ILE A 216 -13.20 1.48 20.67
C ILE A 216 -13.85 0.21 21.25
N THR A 217 -15.13 0.32 21.59
CA THR A 217 -15.95 -0.76 22.14
C THR A 217 -17.05 -1.10 21.14
N VAL A 218 -17.30 -2.39 20.90
CA VAL A 218 -18.38 -2.85 20.02
C VAL A 218 -19.74 -2.62 20.69
N THR A 219 -20.68 -2.04 19.94
CA THR A 219 -22.10 -1.93 20.32
C THR A 219 -22.96 -2.81 19.39
N GLU A 220 -24.26 -2.95 19.68
CA GLU A 220 -25.18 -3.80 18.89
C GLU A 220 -25.24 -3.43 17.39
N SER A 221 -25.02 -2.16 17.06
CA SER A 221 -25.15 -1.63 15.71
C SER A 221 -23.89 -0.94 15.17
N GLY A 222 -22.83 -0.82 15.99
CA GLY A 222 -21.64 -0.03 15.64
C GLY A 222 -20.50 -0.13 16.65
N PHE A 223 -19.80 0.97 16.84
CA PHE A 223 -18.66 1.11 17.75
C PHE A 223 -18.77 2.39 18.55
N ARG A 224 -18.36 2.37 19.81
CA ARG A 224 -18.28 3.55 20.68
C ARG A 224 -16.83 3.81 21.04
N GLY A 225 -16.35 5.03 20.80
CA GLY A 225 -15.01 5.47 21.22
C GLY A 225 -14.92 5.71 22.73
N GLU A 226 -13.69 5.83 23.24
CA GLU A 226 -13.43 6.17 24.65
C GLU A 226 -14.01 7.54 25.03
N ASP A 227 -14.09 8.48 24.08
CA ASP A 227 -14.69 9.81 24.25
C ASP A 227 -16.24 9.80 24.22
N GLY A 228 -16.87 8.62 24.24
CA GLY A 228 -18.33 8.44 24.19
C GLY A 228 -18.96 8.64 22.80
N THR A 229 -18.18 8.94 21.77
CA THR A 229 -18.67 9.14 20.40
C THR A 229 -19.05 7.81 19.75
N GLU A 230 -20.26 7.73 19.17
CA GLU A 230 -20.76 6.55 18.47
C GLU A 230 -20.47 6.60 16.97
N TYR A 231 -20.05 5.45 16.43
CA TYR A 231 -19.66 5.27 15.05
C TYR A 231 -20.41 4.08 14.44
N ALA A 232 -21.12 4.31 13.34
CA ALA A 232 -21.85 3.26 12.63
C ALA A 232 -20.92 2.25 11.91
N THR A 233 -19.68 2.66 11.60
CA THR A 233 -18.70 1.80 10.93
C THR A 233 -17.31 1.88 11.57
N PRO A 234 -16.50 0.81 11.48
CA PRO A 234 -15.14 0.84 12.02
C PRO A 234 -14.22 1.78 11.24
N THR A 235 -14.50 2.02 9.96
CA THR A 235 -13.79 3.01 9.14
C THR A 235 -14.18 4.44 9.53
N SER A 236 -15.44 4.70 9.94
CA SER A 236 -15.83 6.02 10.50
C SER A 236 -15.16 6.29 11.84
N ALA A 237 -15.02 5.27 12.70
CA ALA A 237 -14.25 5.41 13.95
C ALA A 237 -12.78 5.73 13.66
N ALA A 238 -12.19 5.01 12.69
CA ALA A 238 -10.80 5.24 12.31
C ALA A 238 -10.57 6.63 11.67
N ARG A 239 -11.55 7.13 10.90
CA ARG A 239 -11.56 8.48 10.32
C ARG A 239 -11.69 9.57 11.37
N ALA A 240 -12.61 9.43 12.32
CA ALA A 240 -12.81 10.44 13.37
C ALA A 240 -11.57 10.63 14.23
N ILE A 241 -10.84 9.53 14.49
CA ILE A 241 -9.63 9.52 15.31
C ILE A 241 -8.37 9.87 14.49
N GLY A 242 -8.38 9.64 13.18
CA GLY A 242 -7.20 9.76 12.31
C GLY A 242 -7.20 10.89 11.31
N GLY A 243 -8.32 11.58 11.12
CA GLY A 243 -8.52 12.56 10.06
C GLY A 243 -8.47 12.00 8.63
N SER A 244 -7.92 10.79 8.43
CA SER A 244 -7.74 10.09 7.15
C SER A 244 -8.34 8.68 7.22
N SER A 245 -8.71 8.12 6.06
CA SER A 245 -9.36 6.81 5.92
C SER A 245 -8.43 5.66 6.30
N ALA A 246 -8.33 5.38 7.60
CA ALA A 246 -7.56 4.25 8.10
C ALA A 246 -8.26 2.92 7.81
N SER A 247 -7.45 1.94 7.42
CA SER A 247 -7.87 0.60 7.00
C SER A 247 -8.34 -0.23 8.19
N LEU A 248 -9.25 -1.19 7.95
CA LEU A 248 -9.82 -2.07 9.00
C LEU A 248 -8.76 -2.90 9.74
N ASN A 249 -7.56 -3.04 9.18
CA ASN A 249 -6.43 -3.78 9.76
C ASN A 249 -5.84 -3.09 11.00
N VAL A 250 -6.16 -1.81 11.24
CA VAL A 250 -5.56 -1.03 12.33
C VAL A 250 -6.12 -1.39 13.71
N TRP A 251 -7.34 -1.91 13.75
CA TRP A 251 -8.04 -2.28 14.98
C TRP A 251 -7.70 -3.72 15.35
N LYS A 252 -7.08 -3.90 16.51
CA LYS A 252 -6.78 -5.22 17.07
C LYS A 252 -7.61 -5.47 18.31
N ARG A 253 -8.25 -6.63 18.42
CA ARG A 253 -9.04 -6.97 19.61
C ARG A 253 -8.13 -7.11 20.82
N GLU A 254 -8.54 -6.57 21.95
CA GLU A 254 -7.74 -6.58 23.18
C GLU A 254 -7.61 -8.00 23.78
N SER A 255 -8.62 -8.86 23.56
CA SER A 255 -8.65 -10.21 24.11
C SER A 255 -7.77 -11.22 23.37
N ASP A 256 -7.70 -11.16 22.03
CA ASP A 256 -7.06 -12.17 21.20
C ASP A 256 -6.06 -11.61 20.17
N GLY A 257 -5.90 -10.27 20.11
CA GLY A 257 -5.00 -9.58 19.20
C GLY A 257 -5.40 -9.63 17.72
N ARG A 258 -6.55 -10.22 17.37
CA ARG A 258 -7.00 -10.38 15.99
C ARG A 258 -7.37 -9.05 15.37
N ALA A 259 -6.99 -8.87 14.11
CA ALA A 259 -7.36 -7.69 13.36
C ALA A 259 -8.84 -7.74 12.99
N LEU A 260 -9.51 -6.59 13.12
CA LEU A 260 -10.93 -6.45 12.78
C LEU A 260 -11.20 -6.81 11.31
N SER A 261 -10.24 -6.57 10.42
CA SER A 261 -10.32 -6.98 9.02
C SER A 261 -10.41 -8.48 8.80
N ASP A 262 -9.75 -9.29 9.63
CA ASP A 262 -9.76 -10.74 9.50
C ASP A 262 -11.12 -11.29 9.95
N ILE A 263 -11.71 -10.71 11.00
CA ILE A 263 -13.10 -11.04 11.43
C ILE A 263 -14.10 -10.75 10.29
N TRP A 264 -13.95 -9.62 9.61
CA TRP A 264 -14.78 -9.24 8.46
C TRP A 264 -14.54 -10.09 7.21
N LYS A 265 -13.34 -10.65 7.03
CA LYS A 265 -13.05 -11.63 5.97
C LYS A 265 -13.70 -12.96 6.32
N THR A 266 -13.55 -13.45 7.54
CA THR A 266 -14.17 -14.69 8.01
C THR A 266 -15.69 -14.67 7.81
N TYR A 267 -16.36 -13.57 8.16
CA TYR A 267 -17.81 -13.43 7.93
C TYR A 267 -18.20 -13.49 6.44
N ARG A 268 -17.39 -12.89 5.54
CA ARG A 268 -17.66 -12.91 4.10
C ARG A 268 -17.37 -14.27 3.45
N THR A 269 -16.48 -15.06 4.04
CA THR A 269 -16.16 -16.41 3.57
C THR A 269 -17.12 -17.45 4.14
N SER A 270 -17.75 -17.18 5.29
CA SER A 270 -18.77 -18.03 5.90
C SER A 270 -20.18 -17.83 5.34
N MET A 271 -20.35 -17.01 4.28
CA MET A 271 -21.62 -16.65 3.65
C MET A 271 -21.56 -16.98 2.16
#